data_AF-A0A5E4K1S2-F1
#
_entry.id   AF-A0A5E4K1S2-F1
#
_cell.length_a   1.000
_cell.length_b   1.000
_cell.length_c   1.000
_cell.angle_alpha   90.00
_cell.angle_beta   90.00
_cell.angle_gamma   90.00
#
_symmetry.space_group_name_H-M   'P 1'
#
loop_
_entity.id
_entity.type
_entity.pdbx_description
1 polymer ?
#
loop_
_entity_poly.entity_id
_entity_poly.type
_entity_poly.pdbx_seq_one_letter_code
_entity_poly.pdbx_strand_id
1 'polypeptide(L)'
;MTIKYTKQVVKNFMNPKNVGEIKDADGIGKVGNPVCGDVMWLYIKVGKKNGKEIITDIKFKTFGCAAAIATSSMITQLAKGKALKEAEKITRNDIAESLKGLPPVKMHCSNLASDALRKAIEDYEKKKGKKNGK
;
A
#
# COMPACT_ATOMS: atom_id res chain seq x y z
N MET A 1 22.11 0.16 20.73
CA MET A 1 21.95 -0.31 19.34
C MET A 1 21.21 0.75 18.55
N THR A 2 21.88 1.43 17.61
CA THR A 2 21.24 2.42 16.75
C THR A 2 20.49 1.69 15.63
N ILE A 3 19.17 1.84 15.54
CA ILE A 3 18.39 1.29 14.42
C ILE A 3 18.86 1.98 13.14
N LYS A 4 19.66 1.29 12.31
CA LYS A 4 20.12 1.81 11.02
C LYS A 4 19.03 1.60 9.98
N TYR A 5 18.33 2.68 9.63
CA TYR A 5 17.50 2.70 8.43
C TYR A 5 18.35 2.86 7.18
N THR A 6 17.92 2.24 6.09
CA THR A 6 18.57 2.40 4.79
C THR A 6 18.32 3.82 4.27
N LYS A 7 19.18 4.30 3.35
CA LYS A 7 18.94 5.57 2.64
C LYS A 7 17.57 5.60 1.95
N GLN A 8 17.09 4.44 1.49
CA GLN A 8 15.82 4.32 0.78
C GLN A 8 14.62 4.45 1.73
N VAL A 9 14.71 3.89 2.94
CA VAL A 9 13.71 4.11 3.99
C VAL A 9 13.66 5.58 4.38
N VAL A 10 14.81 6.20 4.66
CA VAL A 10 14.88 7.62 5.01
C VAL A 10 14.29 8.49 3.89
N LYS A 11 14.60 8.20 2.63
CA LYS A 11 14.05 8.92 1.47
C LYS A 11 12.52 8.85 1.41
N ASN A 12 11.95 7.65 1.58
CA ASN A 12 10.50 7.45 1.53
C ASN A 12 9.78 8.00 2.77
N PHE A 13 10.47 8.11 3.90
CA PHE A 13 9.95 8.79 5.08
C PHE A 13 9.97 10.32 4.93
N MET A 14 11.07 10.89 4.46
CA MET A 14 11.24 12.35 4.35
C MET A 14 10.50 12.96 3.16
N ASN A 15 10.34 12.22 2.06
CA ASN A 15 9.61 12.65 0.86
C ASN A 15 8.70 11.52 0.37
N PRO A 16 7.65 11.17 1.14
CA PRO A 16 6.72 10.11 0.79
C PRO A 16 5.97 10.45 -0.50
N LYS A 17 5.74 9.45 -1.33
CA LYS A 17 4.97 9.58 -2.56
C LYS A 17 3.53 9.16 -2.33
N ASN A 18 2.60 9.78 -3.07
CA ASN A 18 1.18 9.40 -3.04
C ASN A 18 0.47 9.61 -1.68
N VAL A 19 0.92 10.55 -0.86
CA VAL A 19 0.20 10.90 0.36
C VAL A 19 -1.14 11.58 0.03
N GLY A 20 -2.20 11.16 0.71
CA GLY A 20 -3.52 11.78 0.64
C GLY A 20 -4.66 10.78 0.51
N GLU A 21 -5.81 11.30 0.11
CA GLU A 21 -7.02 10.51 -0.12
C GLU A 21 -7.50 10.69 -1.56
N ILE A 22 -8.28 9.72 -2.01
CA ILE A 22 -9.07 9.82 -3.23
C ILE A 22 -10.54 9.80 -2.80
N LYS A 23 -11.23 10.94 -2.93
CA LYS A 23 -12.61 11.11 -2.42
C LYS A 23 -13.59 10.10 -3.01
N ASP A 24 -13.39 9.76 -4.28
CA ASP A 24 -14.22 8.86 -5.07
C ASP A 24 -13.51 7.53 -5.34
N ALA A 25 -12.61 7.08 -4.45
CA ALA A 25 -11.86 5.83 -4.61
C ALA A 25 -12.75 4.63 -4.97
N ASP A 26 -12.30 3.83 -5.94
CA ASP A 26 -13.02 2.64 -6.36
C ASP A 26 -12.86 1.50 -5.33
N GLY A 27 -11.71 1.45 -4.64
CA GLY A 27 -11.42 0.52 -3.55
C GLY A 27 -10.68 1.22 -2.40
N ILE A 28 -11.00 0.82 -1.16
CA ILE A 28 -10.39 1.36 0.06
C ILE A 28 -9.98 0.24 1.00
N GLY A 29 -8.68 0.12 1.26
CA GLY A 29 -8.11 -0.79 2.23
C GLY A 29 -7.84 -0.10 3.55
N LYS A 30 -8.44 -0.60 4.64
CA LYS A 30 -8.21 -0.10 6.01
C LYS A 30 -7.63 -1.21 6.87
N VAL A 31 -6.46 -0.96 7.45
CA VAL A 31 -5.74 -1.91 8.30
C VAL A 31 -5.15 -1.20 9.50
N GLY A 32 -4.98 -1.95 10.59
CA GLY A 32 -4.30 -1.50 11.79
C GLY A 32 -3.56 -2.66 12.42
N ASN A 33 -2.43 -2.37 13.06
CA ASN A 33 -1.68 -3.34 13.84
C ASN A 33 -1.84 -3.03 15.34
N PRO A 34 -2.57 -3.87 16.10
CA PRO A 34 -2.84 -3.61 17.52
C PRO A 34 -1.57 -3.68 18.40
N VAL A 35 -0.49 -4.31 17.93
CA VAL A 35 0.76 -4.47 18.69
C VAL A 35 1.55 -3.16 18.74
N CYS A 36 1.60 -2.42 17.63
CA CYS A 36 2.38 -1.18 17.52
C CYS A 36 1.53 0.08 17.36
N GLY A 37 0.21 -0.05 17.17
CA GLY A 37 -0.72 1.06 16.99
C GLY A 37 -0.72 1.69 15.59
N ASP A 38 0.08 1.18 14.65
CA ASP A 38 0.13 1.70 13.28
C ASP A 38 -1.20 1.44 12.55
N VAL A 39 -1.74 2.46 11.88
CA VAL A 39 -2.99 2.38 11.09
C VAL A 39 -2.78 2.97 9.70
N MET A 40 -3.34 2.32 8.68
CA MET A 40 -3.18 2.72 7.29
C MET A 40 -4.50 2.63 6.52
N TRP A 41 -4.76 3.68 5.73
CA TRP A 41 -5.78 3.75 4.69
C TRP A 41 -5.09 3.80 3.33
N LEU A 42 -5.51 2.92 2.43
CA LEU A 42 -5.04 2.89 1.06
C LEU A 42 -6.23 3.05 0.12
N TYR A 43 -6.15 4.01 -0.78
CA TYR A 43 -7.19 4.37 -1.74
C TYR A 43 -6.69 4.02 -3.13
N ILE A 44 -7.49 3.30 -3.91
CA ILE A 44 -7.17 2.97 -5.30
C ILE A 44 -8.23 3.48 -6.27
N LYS A 45 -7.78 3.91 -7.45
CA LYS A 45 -8.58 4.12 -8.65
C LYS A 45 -8.25 3.06 -9.66
N VAL A 46 -9.28 2.50 -10.27
CA VAL A 46 -9.15 1.40 -11.22
C VAL A 46 -9.66 1.84 -12.58
N GLY A 47 -8.79 1.79 -13.59
CA GLY A 47 -9.16 1.98 -14.98
C GLY A 47 -8.99 0.70 -15.79
N LYS A 48 -9.29 0.78 -17.08
CA LYS A 48 -9.03 -0.31 -18.04
C LYS A 48 -7.93 0.09 -19.02
N LYS A 49 -6.98 -0.82 -19.25
CA LYS A 49 -5.97 -0.71 -20.31
C LYS A 49 -5.78 -2.06 -20.96
N ASN A 50 -5.92 -2.14 -22.29
CA ASN A 50 -5.78 -3.39 -23.06
C ASN A 50 -6.62 -4.55 -22.49
N GLY A 51 -7.87 -4.27 -22.11
CA GLY A 51 -8.78 -5.26 -21.52
C GLY A 51 -8.48 -5.68 -20.07
N LYS A 52 -7.41 -5.15 -19.46
CA LYS A 52 -7.03 -5.44 -18.06
C LYS A 52 -7.41 -4.29 -17.13
N GLU A 53 -7.78 -4.63 -15.90
CA GLU A 53 -8.04 -3.66 -14.84
C GLU A 53 -6.72 -3.25 -14.19
N ILE A 54 -6.43 -1.95 -14.20
CA ILE A 54 -5.15 -1.35 -13.81
C ILE A 54 -5.38 -0.33 -12.69
N ILE A 55 -4.49 -0.28 -11.71
CA ILE A 55 -4.46 0.78 -10.69
C ILE A 55 -3.96 2.07 -11.35
N THR A 56 -4.86 2.97 -11.74
CA THR A 56 -4.52 4.24 -12.42
C THR A 56 -4.05 5.31 -11.46
N ASP A 57 -4.62 5.34 -10.26
CA ASP A 57 -4.13 6.14 -9.15
C ASP A 57 -4.22 5.39 -7.83
N ILE A 58 -3.33 5.74 -6.91
CA ILE A 58 -3.24 5.14 -5.59
C ILE A 58 -2.73 6.21 -4.64
N LYS A 59 -3.37 6.32 -3.48
CA LYS A 59 -2.95 7.21 -2.39
C LYS A 59 -3.05 6.53 -1.04
N PHE A 60 -2.34 7.06 -0.07
CA PHE A 60 -2.41 6.57 1.30
C PHE A 60 -2.50 7.67 2.34
N LYS A 61 -3.14 7.31 3.46
CA LYS A 61 -2.95 7.97 4.76
C LYS A 61 -2.48 6.93 5.76
N THR A 62 -1.57 7.31 6.64
CA THR A 62 -1.06 6.40 7.67
C THR A 62 -0.76 7.20 8.93
N PHE A 63 -1.05 6.62 10.08
CA PHE A 63 -0.49 7.05 11.36
C PHE A 63 0.40 5.92 11.84
N GLY A 64 1.68 6.20 12.02
CA GLY A 64 2.62 5.18 12.44
C GLY A 64 4.06 5.66 12.43
N CYS A 65 4.97 4.73 12.72
CA CYS A 65 6.39 5.05 12.78
C CYS A 65 7.00 5.36 11.40
N ALA A 66 8.25 5.84 11.38
CA ALA A 66 8.97 6.16 10.14
C ALA A 66 9.01 5.00 9.13
N ALA A 67 9.09 3.76 9.63
CA ALA A 67 9.03 2.57 8.78
C ALA A 67 7.65 2.37 8.14
N ALA A 68 6.56 2.63 8.88
CA ALA A 68 5.20 2.55 8.34
C ALA A 68 4.97 3.57 7.23
N ILE A 69 5.40 4.82 7.41
CA ILE A 69 5.32 5.84 6.35
C ILE A 69 6.14 5.43 5.13
N ALA A 70 7.36 4.93 5.33
CA ALA A 70 8.22 4.51 4.24
C ALA A 70 7.66 3.31 3.47
N THR A 71 7.12 2.30 4.15
CA THR A 71 6.48 1.13 3.50
C THR A 71 5.19 1.51 2.80
N SER A 72 4.37 2.39 3.40
CA SER A 72 3.17 2.94 2.74
C SER A 72 3.52 3.70 1.46
N SER A 73 4.55 4.56 1.47
CA SER A 73 5.05 5.26 0.28
C SER A 73 5.58 4.29 -0.78
N MET A 74 6.26 3.21 -0.36
CA MET A 74 6.83 2.24 -1.30
C MET A 74 5.75 1.40 -1.98
N ILE A 75 4.76 0.90 -1.24
CA ILE A 75 3.71 0.05 -1.82
C ILE A 75 2.89 0.81 -2.87
N THR A 76 2.63 2.11 -2.68
CA THR A 76 1.92 2.91 -3.68
C THR A 76 2.71 3.04 -4.97
N GLN A 77 4.04 3.23 -4.88
CA GLN A 77 4.91 3.31 -6.04
C GLN A 77 5.00 1.97 -6.78
N LEU A 78 5.08 0.85 -6.06
CA LEU A 78 5.12 -0.49 -6.66
C LEU A 78 3.81 -0.85 -7.35
N ALA A 79 2.66 -0.50 -6.75
CA ALA A 79 1.36 -0.90 -7.25
C ALA A 79 0.80 0.00 -8.36
N LYS A 80 1.16 1.29 -8.39
CA LYS A 80 0.64 2.23 -9.39
C LYS A 80 0.99 1.77 -10.81
N GLY A 81 -0.01 1.70 -11.69
CA GLY A 81 0.13 1.30 -13.08
C GLY A 81 0.16 -0.21 -13.33
N LYS A 82 0.16 -1.06 -12.29
CA LYS A 82 0.07 -2.52 -12.43
C LYS A 82 -1.38 -2.99 -12.59
N ALA A 83 -1.54 -4.15 -13.24
CA ALA A 83 -2.84 -4.82 -13.24
C ALA A 83 -3.20 -5.29 -11.82
N LEU A 84 -4.50 -5.37 -11.49
CA LEU A 84 -4.95 -5.79 -10.16
C LEU A 84 -4.34 -7.14 -9.75
N LYS A 85 -4.35 -8.13 -10.66
CA LYS A 85 -3.76 -9.46 -10.45
C LYS A 85 -2.24 -9.44 -10.21
N GLU A 86 -1.55 -8.42 -10.70
CA GLU A 86 -0.11 -8.25 -10.46
C GLU A 86 0.15 -7.51 -9.15
N ALA A 87 -0.67 -6.49 -8.85
CA ALA A 87 -0.60 -5.72 -7.62
C ALA A 87 -0.90 -6.59 -6.39
N GLU A 88 -1.85 -7.52 -6.49
CA GLU A 88 -2.21 -8.45 -5.41
C GLU A 88 -1.07 -9.39 -5.00
N LYS A 89 -0.15 -9.67 -5.94
CA LYS A 89 1.03 -10.51 -5.71
C LYS A 89 2.16 -9.78 -4.99
N ILE A 90 2.07 -8.45 -4.81
CA ILE A 90 3.10 -7.70 -4.08
C ILE A 90 3.08 -8.15 -2.62
N THR A 91 4.21 -8.68 -2.17
CA THR A 91 4.42 -9.19 -0.83
C THR A 91 5.16 -8.19 0.05
N ARG A 92 5.17 -8.45 1.35
CA ARG A 92 6.00 -7.72 2.30
C ARG A 92 7.50 -7.73 1.95
N ASN A 93 7.98 -8.81 1.31
CA ASN A 93 9.38 -8.99 0.97
C ASN A 93 9.73 -8.08 -0.20
N ASP A 94 8.87 -8.01 -1.22
CA ASP A 94 9.05 -7.08 -2.35
C ASP A 94 9.17 -5.62 -1.87
N ILE A 95 8.35 -5.23 -0.89
CA ILE A 95 8.40 -3.90 -0.27
C ILE A 95 9.73 -3.70 0.48
N ALA A 96 10.13 -4.67 1.31
CA ALA A 96 11.37 -4.59 2.08
C ALA A 96 12.61 -4.56 1.17
N GLU A 97 12.65 -5.38 0.12
CA GLU A 97 13.71 -5.41 -0.89
C GLU A 97 13.78 -4.09 -1.67
N SER A 98 12.63 -3.53 -2.04
CA SER A 98 12.55 -2.22 -2.70
C SER A 98 13.06 -1.08 -1.79
N LEU A 99 12.97 -1.26 -0.47
CA LEU A 99 13.56 -0.38 0.54
C LEU A 99 15.03 -0.71 0.86
N LYS A 100 15.65 -1.64 0.12
CA LYS A 100 17.01 -2.18 0.34
C LYS A 100 17.20 -2.79 1.73
N GLY A 101 16.14 -3.35 2.28
CA GLY A 101 16.06 -3.95 3.60
C GLY A 101 15.33 -3.09 4.63
N LEU A 102 14.75 -3.77 5.61
CA LEU A 102 14.20 -3.19 6.83
C LEU A 102 14.83 -3.91 8.02
N PRO A 103 15.09 -3.22 9.15
CA PRO A 103 15.48 -3.89 10.39
C PRO A 103 14.46 -5.00 10.74
N PRO A 104 14.87 -6.19 11.21
CA PRO A 104 13.96 -7.31 11.46
C PRO A 104 12.75 -6.94 12.33
N VAL A 105 12.98 -6.12 13.36
CA VAL A 105 11.92 -5.65 14.28
C VAL A 105 10.85 -4.78 13.59
N LYS A 106 11.13 -4.24 12.40
CA LYS A 106 10.24 -3.36 11.61
C LYS A 106 9.63 -4.06 10.39
N MET A 107 9.88 -5.35 10.19
CA MET A 107 9.25 -6.12 9.11
C MET A 107 7.72 -6.20 9.24
N HIS A 108 7.15 -6.01 10.43
CA HIS A 108 5.69 -5.93 10.58
C HIS A 108 5.08 -4.71 9.85
N CYS A 109 5.83 -3.63 9.63
CA CYS A 109 5.35 -2.47 8.90
C CYS A 109 5.19 -2.75 7.39
N SER A 110 5.94 -3.71 6.82
CA SER A 110 5.73 -4.13 5.43
C SER A 110 4.53 -5.05 5.28
N ASN A 111 4.18 -5.84 6.31
CA ASN A 111 2.91 -6.58 6.35
C ASN A 111 1.71 -5.63 6.25
N LEU A 112 1.70 -4.57 7.08
CA LEU A 112 0.61 -3.60 7.12
C LEU A 112 0.34 -3.00 5.73
N ALA A 113 1.41 -2.64 5.01
CA ALA A 113 1.31 -2.08 3.67
C ALA A 113 0.78 -3.08 2.62
N SER A 114 1.26 -4.33 2.62
CA SER A 114 0.74 -5.36 1.69
C SER A 114 -0.71 -5.73 1.99
N ASP A 115 -1.09 -5.78 3.26
CA ASP A 115 -2.45 -6.10 3.70
C ASP A 115 -3.41 -4.96 3.31
N ALA A 116 -2.98 -3.70 3.43
CA ALA A 116 -3.77 -2.56 2.98
C ALA A 116 -4.07 -2.63 1.48
N LEU A 117 -3.08 -3.02 0.66
CA LEU A 117 -3.25 -3.16 -0.78
C LEU A 117 -4.25 -4.27 -1.12
N ARG A 118 -4.10 -5.45 -0.52
CA ARG A 118 -5.04 -6.56 -0.74
C ARG A 118 -6.45 -6.17 -0.35
N LYS A 119 -6.65 -5.58 0.82
CA LYS A 119 -7.98 -5.11 1.24
C LYS A 119 -8.58 -4.05 0.31
N ALA A 120 -7.77 -3.16 -0.25
CA ALA A 120 -8.25 -2.16 -1.20
C ALA A 120 -8.74 -2.82 -2.50
N ILE A 121 -8.03 -3.83 -2.99
CA ILE A 121 -8.41 -4.62 -4.18
C ILE A 121 -9.68 -5.44 -3.89
N GLU A 122 -9.75 -6.13 -2.75
CA GLU A 122 -10.95 -6.88 -2.34
C GLU A 122 -12.19 -5.99 -2.22
N ASP A 123 -12.05 -4.79 -1.65
CA ASP A 123 -13.15 -3.83 -1.53
C ASP A 123 -13.66 -3.39 -2.92
N TYR A 124 -12.75 -3.15 -3.87
CA TYR A 124 -13.11 -2.86 -5.25
C TYR A 124 -13.88 -4.02 -5.90
N GLU A 125 -13.38 -5.25 -5.78
CA GLU A 125 -14.01 -6.44 -6.37
C GLU A 125 -15.40 -6.70 -5.78
N LYS A 126 -15.56 -6.54 -4.46
CA LYS A 126 -16.87 -6.64 -3.77
C LYS A 126 -17.86 -5.60 -4.29
N LYS A 127 -17.42 -4.34 -4.46
CA LYS A 127 -18.28 -3.26 -5.00
C LYS A 127 -18.68 -3.52 -6.45
N LYS A 128 -17.77 -4.06 -7.27
CA LYS A 128 -18.04 -4.44 -8.66
C LYS A 128 -19.06 -5.58 -8.73
N GLY A 129 -18.92 -6.62 -7.91
CA GLY A 129 -19.89 -7.72 -7.84
C GLY A 129 -21.30 -7.26 -7.46
N LYS A 130 -21.42 -6.33 -6.50
CA LYS A 130 -22.72 -5.74 -6.12
C LYS A 130 -23.37 -4.89 -7.22
N LYS A 131 -22.58 -4.28 -8.11
CA LYS A 131 -23.11 -3.51 -9.27
C LYS A 131 -23.61 -4.40 -10.40
N ASN A 132 -23.05 -5.59 -10.55
CA ASN A 132 -23.42 -6.54 -11.62
C ASN A 132 -24.61 -7.44 -11.26
N GLY A 133 -25.03 -7.45 -9.98
CA GLY A 133 -26.17 -8.24 -9.48
C GLY A 133 -27.43 -7.42 -9.22
N LYS A 134 -27.53 -6.20 -9.75
CA LYS A 134 -28.72 -5.35 -9.73
C LYS A 134 -29.25 -5.15 -11.14
#